data_AF-A0A8J7E9R7-F1
#
_entry.id   AF-A0A8J7E9R7-F1
#
_cell.length_a   1.000
_cell.length_b   1.000
_cell.length_c   1.000
_cell.angle_alpha   90.00
_cell.angle_beta   90.00
_cell.angle_gamma   90.00
#
_symmetry.space_group_name_H-M   'P 1'
#
loop_
_entity.id
_entity.type
_entity.pdbx_description
1 polymer ?
#
loop_
_entity_poly.entity_id
_entity_poly.type
_entity_poly.pdbx_seq_one_letter_code
_entity_poly.pdbx_strand_id
1 'polypeptide(L)'
;MLSTGGLLVLLLGLGVYSNLQTRRLMKQLKFETYKNKEMQKKVKLALKTITKMERNPDLIHSRECNLDYLRMRMDEEHFHTSIVNQLKVKVKQKISVALRPRQAEEGLIGIASKPRAVDEIFDVEYSLQDNPTGRKQVLFRIQIRLAKLPTQATSSTIGQLIDCIENFMSPDAEEVHWQPTIQGRIAYMHWDQKAKPTPLLVIEQSSEGVNVTLRSRNSSIPTVPKAAQHKSA
;
A
#
# COMPACT_ATOMS: atom_id res chain seq x y z
N MET A 1 9.57 -52.92 -53.16
CA MET A 1 10.21 -52.35 -51.95
C MET A 1 10.04 -50.84 -51.80
N LEU A 2 9.86 -50.07 -52.89
CA LEU A 2 9.63 -48.60 -52.84
C LEU A 2 8.30 -48.18 -52.17
N SER A 3 7.23 -48.96 -52.37
CA SER A 3 5.90 -48.68 -51.78
C SER A 3 5.92 -48.71 -50.24
N THR A 4 6.60 -49.70 -49.64
CA THR A 4 6.67 -49.87 -48.18
C THR A 4 7.49 -48.77 -47.49
N GLY A 5 8.55 -48.28 -48.15
CA GLY A 5 9.37 -47.18 -47.63
C GLY A 5 8.63 -45.83 -47.62
N GLY A 6 7.89 -45.52 -48.70
CA GLY A 6 7.07 -44.29 -48.75
C GLY A 6 5.95 -44.27 -47.71
N LEU A 7 5.33 -45.43 -47.47
CA LEU A 7 4.26 -45.57 -46.47
C LEU A 7 4.79 -45.35 -45.03
N LEU A 8 6.02 -45.79 -44.76
CA LEU A 8 6.67 -45.58 -43.46
C LEU A 8 6.99 -44.11 -43.20
N VAL A 9 7.48 -43.38 -44.22
CA VAL A 9 7.74 -41.93 -44.13
C VAL A 9 6.45 -41.15 -43.91
N LEU A 10 5.37 -41.51 -44.61
CA LEU A 10 4.05 -40.90 -44.42
C LEU A 10 3.54 -41.10 -42.97
N LEU A 11 3.69 -42.31 -42.44
CA LEU A 11 3.30 -42.64 -41.06
C LEU A 11 4.08 -41.82 -40.03
N LEU A 12 5.40 -41.69 -40.21
CA LEU A 12 6.24 -40.85 -39.35
C LEU A 12 5.84 -39.37 -39.44
N GLY A 13 5.58 -38.87 -40.64
CA GLY A 13 5.11 -37.50 -40.87
C GLY A 13 3.78 -37.20 -40.16
N LEU A 14 2.80 -38.11 -40.31
CA LEU A 14 1.51 -38.01 -39.62
C LEU A 14 1.66 -38.11 -38.10
N GLY A 15 2.54 -38.97 -37.61
CA GLY A 15 2.84 -39.10 -36.18
C GLY A 15 3.41 -37.81 -35.58
N VAL A 16 4.38 -37.19 -36.26
CA VAL A 16 4.96 -35.90 -35.83
C VAL A 16 3.92 -34.78 -35.90
N TYR A 17 3.15 -34.70 -36.98
CA TYR A 17 2.09 -33.69 -37.13
C TYR A 17 1.01 -33.81 -36.04
N SER A 18 0.56 -35.04 -35.75
CA SER A 18 -0.41 -35.32 -34.68
C SER A 18 0.13 -34.91 -33.30
N ASN A 19 1.41 -35.20 -33.01
CA ASN A 19 2.04 -34.80 -31.74
C ASN A 19 2.15 -33.27 -31.62
N LEU A 20 2.49 -32.56 -32.71
CA LEU A 20 2.51 -31.10 -32.71
C LEU A 20 1.10 -30.50 -32.48
N GLN A 21 0.08 -31.06 -33.13
CA GLN A 21 -1.31 -30.59 -32.99
C GLN A 21 -1.86 -30.85 -31.59
N THR A 22 -1.64 -32.04 -31.04
CA THR A 22 -2.05 -32.37 -29.66
C THR A 22 -1.36 -31.50 -28.62
N ARG A 23 -0.07 -31.18 -28.81
CA ARG A 23 0.65 -30.21 -27.95
C ARG A 23 0.04 -28.80 -28.02
N ARG A 24 -0.37 -28.33 -29.20
CA ARG A 24 -1.05 -27.02 -29.36
C ARG A 24 -2.41 -27.02 -28.64
N LEU A 25 -3.21 -28.06 -28.85
CA LEU A 25 -4.51 -28.22 -28.19
C LEU A 25 -4.38 -28.28 -26.67
N MET A 26 -3.42 -29.03 -26.13
CA MET A 26 -3.18 -29.07 -24.68
C MET A 26 -2.80 -27.70 -24.10
N LYS A 27 -1.99 -26.90 -24.82
CA LYS A 27 -1.64 -25.54 -24.38
C LYS A 27 -2.87 -24.63 -24.35
N GLN A 28 -3.71 -24.69 -25.39
CA GLN A 28 -4.96 -23.92 -25.45
C GLN A 28 -5.92 -24.34 -24.34
N LEU A 29 -6.08 -25.64 -24.11
CA LEU A 29 -6.94 -26.17 -23.06
C LEU A 29 -6.45 -25.69 -21.68
N LYS A 30 -5.14 -25.75 -21.41
CA LYS A 30 -4.57 -25.19 -20.18
C LYS A 30 -4.88 -23.70 -20.03
N PHE A 31 -4.65 -22.90 -21.06
CA PHE A 31 -4.93 -21.47 -21.03
C PHE A 31 -6.42 -21.19 -20.72
N GLU A 32 -7.34 -21.86 -21.41
CA GLU A 32 -8.78 -21.72 -21.16
C GLU A 32 -9.17 -22.18 -19.77
N THR A 33 -8.58 -23.26 -19.23
CA THR A 33 -8.86 -23.69 -17.85
C THR A 33 -8.38 -22.69 -16.80
N TYR A 34 -7.21 -22.06 -17.00
CA TYR A 34 -6.71 -21.01 -16.12
C TYR A 34 -7.63 -19.79 -16.17
N LYS A 35 -7.99 -19.36 -17.37
CA LYS A 35 -8.92 -18.24 -17.59
C LYS A 35 -10.27 -18.51 -16.94
N ASN A 36 -10.83 -19.71 -17.10
CA ASN A 36 -12.11 -20.08 -16.49
C ASN A 36 -12.01 -20.09 -14.96
N LYS A 37 -10.92 -20.62 -14.38
CA LYS A 37 -10.70 -20.60 -12.93
C LYS A 37 -10.59 -19.18 -12.37
N GLU A 38 -9.90 -18.28 -13.07
CA GLU A 38 -9.79 -16.88 -12.70
C GLU A 38 -11.15 -16.16 -12.78
N MET A 39 -11.90 -16.39 -13.87
CA MET A 39 -13.25 -15.86 -14.03
C MET A 39 -14.20 -16.34 -12.92
N GLN A 40 -14.11 -17.62 -12.52
CA GLN A 40 -14.89 -18.15 -11.40
C GLN A 40 -14.55 -17.45 -10.07
N LYS A 41 -13.27 -17.15 -9.81
CA LYS A 41 -12.87 -16.37 -8.62
C LYS A 41 -13.50 -14.98 -8.63
N LYS A 42 -13.43 -14.28 -9.76
CA LYS A 42 -14.01 -12.93 -9.94
C LYS A 42 -15.52 -12.95 -9.73
N VAL A 43 -16.22 -13.91 -10.31
CA VAL A 43 -17.68 -14.10 -10.11
C VAL A 43 -18.01 -14.41 -8.66
N LYS A 44 -17.24 -15.27 -7.99
CA LYS A 44 -17.45 -15.59 -6.56
C LYS A 44 -17.27 -14.37 -5.67
N LEU A 45 -16.25 -13.55 -5.93
CA LEU A 45 -16.03 -12.30 -5.21
C LEU A 45 -17.21 -11.33 -5.41
N ALA A 46 -17.63 -11.14 -6.66
CA ALA A 46 -18.77 -10.27 -6.99
C ALA A 46 -20.07 -10.74 -6.31
N LEU A 47 -20.39 -12.04 -6.36
CA LEU A 47 -21.57 -12.61 -5.70
C LEU A 47 -21.52 -12.43 -4.18
N LYS A 48 -20.36 -12.62 -3.56
CA LYS A 48 -20.17 -12.38 -2.12
C LYS A 48 -20.47 -10.91 -1.77
N THR A 49 -19.98 -9.98 -2.59
CA THR A 49 -20.25 -8.54 -2.41
C THR A 49 -21.73 -8.23 -2.58
N ILE A 50 -22.38 -8.72 -3.64
CA ILE A 50 -23.82 -8.51 -3.89
C ILE A 50 -24.66 -9.08 -2.74
N THR A 51 -24.37 -10.30 -2.29
CA THR A 51 -25.10 -10.93 -1.17
C THR A 51 -24.92 -10.13 0.13
N LYS A 52 -23.73 -9.57 0.36
CA LYS A 52 -23.47 -8.69 1.51
C LYS A 52 -24.29 -7.40 1.43
N MET A 53 -24.46 -6.84 0.23
CA MET A 53 -25.27 -5.65 -0.05
C MET A 53 -26.77 -5.92 0.04
N GLU A 54 -27.24 -7.11 -0.36
CA GLU A 54 -28.64 -7.52 -0.25
C GLU A 54 -29.06 -7.71 1.22
N ARG A 55 -28.18 -8.30 2.04
CA ARG A 55 -28.45 -8.48 3.48
C ARG A 55 -28.52 -7.17 4.26
N ASN A 56 -27.77 -6.16 3.83
CA ASN A 56 -27.71 -4.85 4.47
C ASN A 56 -27.81 -3.75 3.40
N PRO A 57 -29.03 -3.30 3.04
CA PRO A 57 -29.20 -2.31 1.96
C PRO A 57 -28.53 -0.95 2.28
N ASP A 58 -28.32 -0.63 3.56
CA ASP A 58 -27.54 0.54 4.00
C ASP A 58 -26.07 0.47 3.55
N LEU A 59 -25.53 -0.74 3.33
CA LEU A 59 -24.16 -0.92 2.87
C LEU A 59 -23.95 -0.43 1.42
N ILE A 60 -25.01 -0.32 0.62
CA ILE A 60 -24.95 0.13 -0.78
C ILE A 60 -24.45 1.58 -0.88
N HIS A 61 -24.83 2.41 0.10
CA HIS A 61 -24.40 3.81 0.19
C HIS A 61 -23.23 3.98 1.17
N SER A 62 -22.71 2.87 1.71
CA SER A 62 -21.70 2.90 2.75
C SER A 62 -20.29 2.91 2.19
N ARG A 63 -19.36 3.41 3.02
CA ARG A 63 -17.91 3.39 2.77
C ARG A 63 -17.38 1.98 2.47
N GLU A 64 -17.96 0.94 3.06
CA GLU A 64 -17.50 -0.43 2.85
C GLU A 64 -17.62 -0.85 1.39
N CYS A 65 -18.68 -0.42 0.70
CA CYS A 65 -18.83 -0.69 -0.73
C CYS A 65 -17.69 -0.05 -1.56
N ASN A 66 -17.30 1.19 -1.24
CA ASN A 66 -16.21 1.87 -1.95
C ASN A 66 -14.85 1.21 -1.71
N LEU A 67 -14.58 0.76 -0.48
CA LEU A 67 -13.33 0.07 -0.15
C LEU A 67 -13.29 -1.34 -0.75
N ASP A 68 -14.41 -2.06 -0.74
CA ASP A 68 -14.51 -3.38 -1.36
C ASP A 68 -14.38 -3.27 -2.89
N TYR A 69 -14.91 -2.20 -3.52
CA TYR A 69 -14.68 -1.89 -4.92
C TYR A 69 -13.21 -1.56 -5.21
N LEU A 70 -12.56 -0.76 -4.36
CA LEU A 70 -11.14 -0.44 -4.50
C LEU A 70 -10.30 -1.73 -4.45
N ARG A 71 -10.56 -2.62 -3.49
CA ARG A 71 -9.88 -3.93 -3.39
C ARG A 71 -10.07 -4.79 -4.63
N MET A 72 -11.29 -4.86 -5.16
CA MET A 72 -11.57 -5.58 -6.41
C MET A 72 -10.79 -4.96 -7.58
N ARG A 73 -10.73 -3.63 -7.67
CA ARG A 73 -9.96 -2.93 -8.72
C ARG A 73 -8.45 -3.08 -8.56
N MET A 74 -7.93 -3.27 -7.35
CA MET A 74 -6.51 -3.55 -7.12
C MET A 74 -6.05 -4.92 -7.68
N ASP A 75 -6.96 -5.81 -8.06
CA ASP A 75 -6.68 -7.06 -8.78
C ASP A 75 -6.42 -6.82 -10.29
N GLU A 76 -6.82 -5.66 -10.82
CA GLU A 76 -6.55 -5.30 -12.22
C GLU A 76 -5.11 -4.78 -12.38
N GLU A 77 -4.30 -5.45 -13.21
CA GLU A 77 -2.87 -5.14 -13.38
C GLU A 77 -2.60 -3.67 -13.73
N HIS A 78 -3.38 -3.09 -14.65
CA HIS A 78 -3.19 -1.71 -15.08
C HIS A 78 -3.55 -0.70 -13.98
N PHE A 79 -4.64 -0.95 -13.26
CA PHE A 79 -5.07 -0.11 -12.14
C PHE A 79 -4.04 -0.18 -11.00
N HIS A 80 -3.69 -1.40 -10.59
CA HIS A 80 -2.68 -1.68 -9.57
C HIS A 80 -1.37 -0.95 -9.86
N THR A 81 -0.80 -1.14 -11.06
CA THR A 81 0.47 -0.54 -11.45
C THR A 81 0.42 0.98 -11.45
N SER A 82 -0.68 1.58 -11.92
CA SER A 82 -0.86 3.04 -11.92
C SER A 82 -0.86 3.62 -10.50
N ILE A 83 -1.61 3.00 -9.59
CA ILE A 83 -1.71 3.42 -8.19
C ILE A 83 -0.38 3.25 -7.46
N VAL A 84 0.27 2.09 -7.59
CA VAL A 84 1.57 1.80 -6.96
C VAL A 84 2.65 2.76 -7.46
N ASN A 85 2.69 3.06 -8.75
CA ASN A 85 3.66 4.02 -9.30
C ASN A 85 3.42 5.44 -8.79
N GLN A 86 2.15 5.87 -8.75
CA GLN A 86 1.80 7.17 -8.19
C GLN A 86 2.19 7.25 -6.71
N LEU A 87 1.94 6.19 -5.94
CA LEU A 87 2.35 6.07 -4.54
C LEU A 87 3.86 6.20 -4.39
N LYS A 88 4.64 5.43 -5.16
CA LYS A 88 6.11 5.48 -5.16
C LYS A 88 6.63 6.90 -5.38
N VAL A 89 6.03 7.64 -6.33
CA VAL A 89 6.40 9.04 -6.62
C VAL A 89 6.01 9.97 -5.47
N LYS A 90 4.75 9.93 -5.01
CA LYS A 90 4.24 10.85 -3.97
C LYS A 90 4.93 10.63 -2.62
N VAL A 91 5.14 9.38 -2.21
CA VAL A 91 5.91 9.03 -1.00
C VAL A 91 7.34 9.52 -1.12
N LYS A 92 8.03 9.22 -2.23
CA LYS A 92 9.42 9.69 -2.42
C LYS A 92 9.52 11.21 -2.39
N GLN A 93 8.56 11.95 -2.93
CA GLN A 93 8.58 13.41 -2.92
C GLN A 93 8.25 14.01 -1.55
N LYS A 94 7.15 13.59 -0.93
CA LYS A 94 6.66 14.18 0.33
C LYS A 94 7.46 13.70 1.53
N ILE A 95 7.64 12.39 1.66
CA ILE A 95 8.30 11.78 2.81
C ILE A 95 9.82 11.98 2.75
N SER A 96 10.46 11.99 1.56
CA SER A 96 11.90 12.32 1.50
C SER A 96 12.16 13.74 2.00
N VAL A 97 11.31 14.72 1.64
CA VAL A 97 11.45 16.10 2.12
C VAL A 97 11.22 16.18 3.62
N ALA A 98 10.17 15.55 4.14
CA ALA A 98 9.88 15.54 5.58
C ALA A 98 10.99 14.84 6.41
N LEU A 99 11.64 13.83 5.83
CA LEU A 99 12.74 13.09 6.45
C LEU A 99 14.11 13.76 6.26
N ARG A 100 14.29 14.81 5.45
CA ARG A 100 15.61 15.45 5.29
C ARG A 100 16.07 16.15 6.59
N PRO A 101 17.37 16.04 6.95
CA PRO A 101 17.93 16.85 8.03
C PRO A 101 17.79 18.33 7.66
N ARG A 102 17.34 19.15 8.62
CA ARG A 102 17.28 20.61 8.46
C ARG A 102 18.62 21.15 8.96
N GLN A 103 19.27 22.02 8.19
CA GLN A 103 20.58 22.60 8.53
C GLN A 103 20.62 23.26 9.92
N ALA A 104 19.48 23.73 10.44
CA ALA A 104 19.36 24.27 11.80
C ALA A 104 19.64 23.25 12.93
N GLU A 105 19.63 21.94 12.64
CA GLU A 105 19.92 20.87 13.61
C GLU A 105 21.32 20.27 13.44
N GLU A 106 22.02 20.53 12.32
CA GLU A 106 23.38 20.04 12.05
C GLU A 106 24.44 20.74 12.91
N GLY A 107 24.12 21.90 13.49
CA GLY A 107 25.01 22.63 14.41
C GLY A 107 25.05 22.12 15.86
N LEU A 108 24.22 21.14 16.22
CA LEU A 108 24.17 20.55 17.58
C LEU A 108 24.70 19.10 17.58
N ILE A 109 25.96 18.94 17.21
CA ILE A 109 26.68 17.68 17.38
C ILE A 109 26.90 17.45 18.89
N GLY A 110 26.02 16.68 19.54
CA GLY A 110 26.25 16.22 20.93
C GLY A 110 25.01 16.07 21.81
N ILE A 111 23.85 16.60 21.42
CA ILE A 111 22.60 16.40 22.18
C ILE A 111 21.75 15.37 21.42
N ALA A 112 21.32 14.32 22.12
CA ALA A 112 20.40 13.31 21.59
C ALA A 112 19.24 14.00 20.84
N SER A 113 19.24 13.88 19.52
CA SER A 113 18.27 14.55 18.66
C SER A 113 16.88 14.00 18.99
N LYS A 114 15.97 14.92 19.31
CA LYS A 114 14.58 14.57 19.63
C LYS A 114 13.97 13.79 18.45
N PRO A 115 13.19 12.73 18.72
CA PRO A 115 12.47 12.01 17.65
C PRO A 115 11.58 13.00 16.89
N ARG A 116 11.74 13.08 15.57
CA ARG A 116 10.96 14.00 14.73
C ARG A 116 9.66 13.30 14.32
N ALA A 117 8.53 13.89 14.69
CA ALA A 117 7.25 13.47 14.14
C ALA A 117 7.11 13.96 12.69
N VAL A 118 6.75 13.04 11.80
CA VAL A 118 6.38 13.29 10.41
C VAL A 118 4.90 13.00 10.30
N ASP A 119 4.12 14.03 9.99
CA ASP A 119 2.69 13.90 9.66
C ASP A 119 2.48 14.50 8.28
N GLU A 120 2.31 13.64 7.28
CA GLU A 120 2.18 14.03 5.88
C GLU A 120 0.93 13.39 5.29
N ILE A 121 0.20 14.17 4.50
CA ILE A 121 -1.04 13.76 3.87
C ILE A 121 -1.01 14.06 2.38
N PHE A 122 -1.42 13.09 1.56
CA PHE A 122 -1.50 13.26 0.12
C PHE A 122 -2.63 12.46 -0.50
N ASP A 123 -3.12 12.95 -1.64
CA ASP A 123 -4.22 12.36 -2.37
C ASP A 123 -3.70 11.30 -3.36
N VAL A 124 -4.46 10.25 -3.57
CA VAL A 124 -4.26 9.26 -4.64
C VAL A 124 -5.34 9.50 -5.68
N GLU A 125 -4.91 9.76 -6.91
CA GLU A 125 -5.75 10.20 -8.00
C GLU A 125 -5.71 9.20 -9.15
N TYR A 126 -6.86 8.96 -9.77
CA TYR A 126 -6.97 8.08 -10.93
C TYR A 126 -7.83 8.71 -12.03
N SER A 127 -7.43 8.49 -13.27
CA SER A 127 -8.18 8.89 -14.47
C SER A 127 -8.85 7.67 -15.08
N LEU A 128 -10.18 7.70 -15.20
CA LEU A 128 -10.98 6.63 -15.80
C LEU A 128 -10.82 6.49 -17.32
N GLN A 129 -10.17 7.45 -17.97
CA GLN A 129 -9.90 7.42 -19.40
C GLN A 129 -8.42 7.70 -19.63
N ASP A 130 -7.82 6.97 -20.57
CA ASP A 130 -6.47 7.21 -21.13
C ASP A 130 -6.39 8.52 -21.95
N ASN A 131 -7.16 9.53 -21.55
CA ASN A 131 -7.13 10.84 -22.14
C ASN A 131 -6.25 11.76 -21.28
N PRO A 132 -5.18 12.36 -21.82
CA PRO A 132 -4.30 13.28 -21.08
C PRO A 132 -5.02 14.53 -20.54
N THR A 133 -6.23 14.85 -21.03
CA THR A 133 -7.09 15.94 -20.51
C THR A 133 -8.22 15.45 -19.59
N GLY A 134 -8.29 14.16 -19.29
CA GLY A 134 -9.29 13.60 -18.38
C GLY A 134 -9.17 14.19 -16.98
N ARG A 135 -10.29 14.56 -16.36
CA ARG A 135 -10.31 15.06 -14.98
C ARG A 135 -9.85 13.94 -14.05
N LYS A 136 -8.69 14.12 -13.42
CA LYS A 136 -8.19 13.25 -12.35
C LYS A 136 -9.09 13.40 -11.13
N GLN A 137 -9.67 12.29 -10.68
CA GLN A 137 -10.51 12.27 -9.48
C GLN A 137 -9.71 11.65 -8.34
N VAL A 138 -9.88 12.21 -7.13
CA VAL A 138 -9.27 11.66 -5.92
C VAL A 138 -10.02 10.39 -5.54
N LEU A 139 -9.34 9.25 -5.56
CA LEU A 139 -9.89 7.97 -5.13
C LEU A 139 -9.91 7.86 -3.60
N PHE A 140 -8.75 8.11 -2.99
CA PHE A 140 -8.56 8.07 -1.55
C PHE A 140 -7.36 8.94 -1.16
N ARG A 141 -7.22 9.20 0.13
CA ARG A 141 -6.14 9.97 0.72
C ARG A 141 -5.31 9.08 1.62
N ILE A 142 -4.01 9.33 1.72
CA ILE A 142 -3.11 8.62 2.63
C ILE A 142 -2.53 9.63 3.61
N GLN A 143 -2.64 9.34 4.90
CA GLN A 143 -1.97 10.06 5.98
C GLN A 143 -0.92 9.16 6.62
N ILE A 144 0.30 9.66 6.70
CA ILE A 144 1.46 8.94 7.24
C ILE A 144 1.93 9.68 8.49
N ARG A 145 1.88 9.00 9.62
CA ARG A 145 2.33 9.46 10.94
C ARG A 145 3.49 8.58 11.41
N LEU A 146 4.70 9.08 11.23
CA LEU A 146 5.94 8.37 11.57
C LEU A 146 6.77 9.16 12.57
N ALA A 147 7.51 8.48 13.43
CA ALA A 147 8.52 9.11 14.27
C ALA A 147 9.91 8.76 13.72
N LYS A 148 10.57 9.72 13.07
CA LYS A 148 11.91 9.51 12.52
C LYS A 148 12.94 9.38 13.63
N LEU A 149 13.65 8.25 13.63
CA LEU A 149 14.89 8.06 14.36
C LEU A 149 16.11 8.48 13.50
N PRO A 150 17.12 9.17 14.06
CA PRO A 150 18.25 9.72 13.30
C PRO A 150 19.14 8.67 12.62
N THR A 151 19.14 7.44 13.12
CA THR A 151 20.11 6.39 12.77
C THR A 151 19.75 5.59 11.53
N GLN A 152 18.53 5.72 10.99
CA GLN A 152 18.11 4.95 9.81
C GLN A 152 18.18 5.74 8.50
N ALA A 153 18.60 5.05 7.44
CA ALA A 153 18.63 5.58 6.08
C ALA A 153 17.21 5.89 5.58
N THR A 154 17.02 7.13 5.12
CA THR A 154 15.75 7.63 4.57
C THR A 154 15.22 6.76 3.42
N SER A 155 16.10 6.21 2.59
CA SER A 155 15.73 5.33 1.46
C SER A 155 15.11 4.01 1.93
N SER A 156 15.67 3.39 2.96
CA SER A 156 15.16 2.14 3.53
C SER A 156 13.76 2.33 4.14
N THR A 157 13.54 3.43 4.87
CA THR A 157 12.21 3.77 5.41
C THR A 157 11.18 3.97 4.30
N ILE A 158 11.55 4.66 3.21
CA ILE A 158 10.64 4.87 2.07
C ILE A 158 10.28 3.55 1.39
N GLY A 159 11.25 2.66 1.19
CA GLY A 159 11.01 1.33 0.64
C GLY A 159 10.05 0.52 1.51
N GLN A 160 10.35 0.39 2.80
CA GLN A 160 9.49 -0.31 3.76
C GLN A 160 8.07 0.24 3.77
N LEU A 161 7.91 1.57 3.73
CA LEU A 161 6.60 2.20 3.70
C LEU A 161 5.82 1.85 2.42
N ILE A 162 6.46 1.89 1.25
CA ILE A 162 5.82 1.53 -0.03
C ILE A 162 5.40 0.06 0.00
N ASP A 163 6.29 -0.84 0.39
CA ASP A 163 6.01 -2.28 0.46
C ASP A 163 4.87 -2.56 1.44
N CYS A 164 4.82 -1.83 2.56
CA CYS A 164 3.76 -2.00 3.54
C CYS A 164 2.38 -1.61 3.00
N ILE A 165 2.31 -0.47 2.30
CA ILE A 165 1.06 0.03 1.72
C ILE A 165 0.62 -0.89 0.56
N GLU A 166 1.56 -1.35 -0.26
CA GLU A 166 1.30 -2.25 -1.39
C GLU A 166 0.69 -3.58 -0.90
N ASN A 167 1.29 -4.19 0.12
CA ASN A 167 0.77 -5.41 0.73
C ASN A 167 -0.62 -5.20 1.38
N PHE A 168 -0.85 -4.06 2.03
CA PHE A 168 -2.15 -3.75 2.65
C PHE A 168 -3.29 -3.60 1.63
N MET A 169 -2.98 -3.08 0.44
CA MET A 169 -3.95 -2.89 -0.62
C MET A 169 -4.17 -4.14 -1.49
N SER A 170 -3.35 -5.20 -1.29
CA SER A 170 -3.48 -6.44 -2.04
C SER A 170 -4.78 -7.19 -1.69
N PRO A 171 -5.53 -7.68 -2.69
CA PRO A 171 -6.73 -8.48 -2.46
C PRO A 171 -6.42 -9.84 -1.82
N ASP A 172 -5.19 -10.33 -2.02
CA ASP A 172 -4.68 -11.62 -1.54
C ASP A 172 -4.03 -11.51 -0.15
N ALA A 173 -4.25 -10.42 0.60
CA ALA A 173 -3.84 -10.31 1.99
C ALA A 173 -4.66 -11.28 2.88
N GLU A 174 -4.46 -12.58 2.69
CA GLU A 174 -4.98 -13.67 3.52
C GLU A 174 -4.37 -13.66 4.93
N GLU A 175 -3.33 -12.85 5.17
CA GLU A 175 -2.73 -12.67 6.48
C GLU A 175 -3.57 -11.70 7.33
N VAL A 176 -4.65 -12.22 7.90
CA VAL A 176 -5.49 -11.56 8.94
C VAL A 176 -4.64 -11.08 10.15
N HIS A 177 -3.41 -11.57 10.29
CA HIS A 177 -2.48 -11.26 11.37
C HIS A 177 -1.19 -10.57 10.92
N TRP A 178 -1.10 -10.08 9.68
CA TRP A 178 0.10 -9.40 9.23
C TRP A 178 0.30 -8.08 9.99
N GLN A 179 1.44 -7.96 10.67
CA GLN A 179 1.85 -6.76 11.38
C GLN A 179 3.07 -6.17 10.67
N PRO A 180 2.90 -5.14 9.84
CA PRO A 180 4.04 -4.51 9.18
C PRO A 180 4.95 -3.85 10.21
N THR A 181 6.23 -3.77 9.89
CA THR A 181 7.19 -3.00 10.67
C THR A 181 7.85 -1.94 9.81
N ILE A 182 7.86 -0.71 10.31
CA ILE A 182 8.54 0.44 9.69
C ILE A 182 9.62 0.88 10.68
N GLN A 183 10.87 0.90 10.23
CA GLN A 183 12.04 1.19 11.07
C GLN A 183 12.15 0.27 12.30
N GLY A 184 11.71 -0.99 12.19
CA GLY A 184 11.73 -1.96 13.28
C GLY A 184 10.69 -1.72 14.38
N ARG A 185 9.71 -0.82 14.15
CA ARG A 185 8.54 -0.66 15.02
C ARG A 185 7.28 -1.12 14.30
N ILE A 186 6.33 -1.65 15.05
CA ILE A 186 5.03 -2.06 14.51
C ILE A 186 4.33 -0.84 13.92
N ALA A 187 3.84 -0.97 12.69
CA ALA A 187 2.99 0.01 12.04
C ALA A 187 1.54 -0.50 12.03
N TYR A 188 0.62 0.39 12.38
CA TYR A 188 -0.82 0.17 12.29
C TYR A 188 -1.34 0.88 11.04
N MET A 189 -2.13 0.15 10.25
CA MET A 189 -2.75 0.69 9.05
C MET A 189 -4.24 0.44 9.10
N HIS A 190 -5.03 1.48 8.94
CA HIS A 190 -6.48 1.34 8.90
C HIS A 190 -7.11 2.43 8.04
N TRP A 191 -8.30 2.13 7.52
CA TRP A 191 -9.14 3.14 6.89
C TRP A 191 -9.85 3.94 7.99
N ASP A 192 -9.70 5.26 7.98
CA ASP A 192 -10.45 6.15 8.87
C ASP A 192 -11.91 6.21 8.44
N GLN A 193 -12.78 5.76 9.35
CA GLN A 193 -14.20 5.72 9.16
C GLN A 193 -14.93 7.05 9.44
N LYS A 194 -14.21 8.10 9.83
CA LYS A 194 -14.81 9.42 10.12
C LYS A 194 -14.57 10.44 9.01
N ALA A 195 -13.50 10.30 8.23
CA ALA A 195 -13.21 11.17 7.09
C ALA A 195 -14.33 11.15 6.03
N LYS A 196 -14.88 12.34 5.71
CA LYS A 196 -15.78 12.63 4.59
C LYS A 196 -15.21 13.81 3.79
N PRO A 197 -15.37 13.86 2.45
CA PRO A 197 -16.06 12.91 1.57
C PRO A 197 -15.18 11.75 1.05
N THR A 198 -13.86 11.86 1.16
CA THR A 198 -12.90 10.91 0.55
C THR A 198 -12.37 9.91 1.59
N PRO A 199 -12.26 8.61 1.27
CA PRO A 199 -11.64 7.62 2.16
C PRO A 199 -10.21 8.01 2.53
N LEU A 200 -9.85 7.86 3.81
CA LEU A 200 -8.51 8.17 4.32
C LEU A 200 -7.86 6.90 4.85
N LEU A 201 -6.72 6.52 4.29
CA LEU A 201 -5.84 5.48 4.82
C LEU A 201 -4.87 6.13 5.80
N VAL A 202 -4.91 5.70 7.05
CA VAL A 202 -4.01 6.18 8.11
C VAL A 202 -2.95 5.12 8.37
N ILE A 203 -1.69 5.54 8.38
CA ILE A 203 -0.52 4.72 8.70
C ILE A 203 0.17 5.34 9.91
N GLU A 204 0.16 4.64 11.03
CA GLU A 204 0.68 5.09 12.31
C GLU A 204 1.74 4.14 12.83
N GLN A 205 2.86 4.67 13.29
CA GLN A 205 3.88 3.87 13.94
C GLN A 205 3.60 3.76 15.44
N SER A 206 3.56 2.53 15.97
CA SER A 206 3.42 2.28 17.40
C SER A 206 4.62 2.83 18.18
N SER A 207 4.33 3.42 19.33
CA SER A 207 5.33 3.73 20.36
C SER A 207 5.62 2.54 21.29
N GLU A 208 4.78 1.49 21.26
CA GLU A 208 4.94 0.31 22.10
C GLU A 208 6.00 -0.64 21.50
N GLY A 209 6.99 -1.02 22.32
CA GLY A 209 8.17 -1.79 21.91
C GLY A 209 9.49 -1.02 22.06
N VAL A 210 9.46 0.24 22.46
CA VAL A 210 10.68 1.00 22.80
C VAL A 210 11.09 0.67 24.25
N ASN A 211 11.95 -0.34 24.44
CA ASN A 211 12.65 -0.60 25.71
C ASN A 211 13.69 0.50 26.07
N VAL A 212 13.55 1.69 25.50
CA VAL A 212 14.32 2.89 25.82
C VAL A 212 13.31 3.98 26.13
N THR A 213 13.06 4.20 27.40
CA THR A 213 12.21 5.30 27.86
C THR A 213 12.80 6.62 27.37
N LEU A 214 12.18 7.21 26.35
CA LEU A 214 12.51 8.56 25.90
C LEU A 214 11.93 9.54 26.93
N ARG A 215 12.66 9.69 28.05
CA ARG A 215 12.29 10.60 29.14
C ARG A 215 12.50 12.04 28.66
N SER A 216 11.42 12.68 28.19
CA SER A 216 11.38 14.14 28.06
C SER A 216 11.44 14.75 29.46
N ARG A 217 12.63 15.14 29.93
CA ARG A 217 12.72 16.12 31.02
C ARG A 217 12.31 17.45 30.41
N ASN A 218 11.05 17.82 30.59
CA ASN A 218 10.66 19.22 30.49
C ASN A 218 11.56 19.98 31.47
N SER A 219 12.44 20.81 30.92
CA SER A 219 13.26 21.74 31.65
C SER A 219 12.36 22.58 32.54
N SER A 220 12.66 22.54 33.83
CA SER A 220 12.19 23.46 34.85
C SER A 220 12.09 24.89 34.30
N ILE A 221 10.91 25.48 34.38
CA ILE A 221 10.76 26.93 34.36
C ILE A 221 11.53 27.44 35.60
N PRO A 222 12.59 28.25 35.46
CA PRO A 222 13.14 28.96 36.60
C PRO A 222 12.18 30.12 36.88
N THR A 223 11.27 29.92 37.83
CA THR A 223 10.50 31.03 38.39
C THR A 223 11.48 31.93 39.14
N VAL A 224 11.78 33.09 38.55
CA VAL A 224 12.56 34.16 39.18
C VAL A 224 11.90 34.53 40.52
N PRO A 225 12.64 34.58 41.64
CA PRO A 225 12.07 35.01 42.91
C PRO A 225 11.75 36.52 42.83
N LYS A 226 10.47 36.86 43.00
CA LYS A 226 10.00 38.24 43.10
C LYS A 226 10.54 38.83 44.40
N ALA A 227 11.44 39.81 44.27
CA ALA A 227 12.05 40.53 45.38
C ALA A 227 10.99 41.17 46.29
N ALA A 228 11.30 41.15 47.59
CA ALA A 228 10.51 41.63 48.70
C ALA A 228 10.07 43.10 48.53
N GLN A 229 8.77 43.35 48.66
CA GLN A 229 8.26 44.66 49.03
C GLN A 229 8.42 44.81 50.54
N HIS A 230 9.44 45.56 50.96
CA HIS A 230 9.50 46.13 52.31
C HIS A 230 8.83 47.51 52.30
N LYS A 231 7.93 47.70 53.27
CA LYS A 231 7.17 48.90 53.60
C LYS A 231 8.07 50.06 54.07
N SER A 232 7.66 51.30 53.78
CA SER A 232 7.64 52.51 54.65
C SER A 232 7.31 53.72 53.74
N ALA A 233 6.52 54.73 54.11
CA ALA A 233 5.92 55.17 55.37
C ALA A 233 4.57 55.84 55.05
#